data_AF-A0A0G1HSG7-F1
#
_entry.id   AF-A0A0G1HSG7-F1
#
_cell.length_a   1.000
_cell.length_b   1.000
_cell.length_c   1.000
_cell.angle_alpha   90.00
_cell.angle_beta   90.00
_cell.angle_gamma   90.00
#
_symmetry.space_group_name_H-M   'P 1'
#
loop_
_entity.id
_entity.type
_entity.pdbx_description
1 polymer ?
#
loop_
_entity_poly.entity_id
_entity_poly.type
_entity_poly.pdbx_seq_one_letter_code
_entity_poly.pdbx_strand_id
1 'polypeptide(L)'
;MSSATRHTIYLTLSILIAWFWSSNPSLNIYNLQLTGALTLLYFGFKFFSRPSIQKTINLPSTIILNTICLLLVFSTGGIISPLFFLLDLLFFALALLFEPIQATVASVLIVFIFLTQNYHSLDTAKIINLFSLILMTPIAVIFSRNFLEVLESKGKIKVLEAALHETEAESLLWISRQAKPSLASVLNSTTDLVMYFNSKGRDLFLPPAIVEKLKSIQTDMITLYSSASSLEKAIEKESDKGKL
;
A
#
# COMPACT_ATOMS: atom_id res chain seq x y z
N MET A 1 18.34 -8.46 -16.11
CA MET A 1 16.91 -8.50 -16.47
C MET A 1 16.09 -7.97 -15.29
N SER A 2 15.27 -6.94 -15.51
CA SER A 2 14.39 -6.39 -14.45
C SER A 2 13.36 -7.44 -14.03
N SER A 3 12.85 -7.36 -12.79
CA SER A 3 11.77 -8.23 -12.31
C SER A 3 10.56 -8.21 -13.25
N ALA A 4 10.18 -7.03 -13.74
CA ALA A 4 9.09 -6.85 -14.70
C ALA A 4 9.28 -7.65 -15.99
N THR A 5 10.48 -7.63 -16.60
CA THR A 5 10.74 -8.41 -17.83
C THR A 5 10.58 -9.91 -17.63
N ARG A 6 10.95 -10.43 -16.45
CA ARG A 6 10.74 -11.85 -16.12
C ARG A 6 9.26 -12.19 -16.02
N HIS A 7 8.45 -11.32 -15.40
CA HIS A 7 7.01 -11.55 -15.25
C HIS A 7 6.30 -11.57 -16.61
N THR A 8 6.63 -10.64 -17.50
CA THR A 8 6.11 -10.62 -18.87
C THR A 8 6.45 -11.91 -19.63
N ILE A 9 7.70 -12.38 -19.52
CA ILE A 9 8.14 -13.63 -20.16
C ILE A 9 7.32 -14.82 -19.64
N TYR A 10 7.16 -14.95 -18.32
CA TYR A 10 6.42 -16.07 -17.73
C TYR A 10 4.92 -16.04 -18.07
N LEU A 11 4.28 -14.87 -18.05
CA LEU A 11 2.87 -14.72 -18.45
C LEU A 11 2.69 -15.07 -19.93
N THR A 12 3.56 -14.54 -20.79
CA THR A 12 3.54 -14.83 -22.23
C THR A 12 3.72 -16.32 -22.48
N LEU A 13 4.68 -16.95 -21.80
CA LEU A 13 4.92 -18.39 -21.90
C LEU A 13 3.71 -19.20 -21.46
N SER A 14 3.04 -18.83 -20.37
CA SER A 14 1.82 -19.50 -19.90
C SER A 14 0.69 -19.42 -20.90
N ILE A 15 0.47 -18.26 -21.53
CA ILE A 15 -0.57 -18.11 -22.55
C ILE A 15 -0.25 -18.96 -23.78
N LEU A 16 1.01 -18.96 -24.22
CA LEU A 16 1.46 -19.78 -25.36
C LEU A 16 1.34 -21.28 -25.07
N ILE A 17 1.69 -21.72 -23.86
CA ILE A 17 1.53 -23.13 -23.44
C ILE A 17 0.05 -23.51 -23.43
N ALA A 18 -0.83 -22.68 -22.87
CA ALA A 18 -2.27 -22.94 -22.84
C ALA A 18 -2.84 -23.05 -24.26
N TRP A 19 -2.42 -22.15 -25.15
CA TRP A 19 -2.81 -22.16 -26.55
C TRP A 19 -2.28 -23.38 -27.31
N PHE A 20 -0.99 -23.71 -27.15
CA PHE A 20 -0.38 -24.88 -27.79
C PHE A 20 -1.04 -26.18 -27.33
N TRP A 21 -1.32 -26.29 -26.02
CA TRP A 21 -2.01 -27.44 -25.46
C TRP A 21 -3.42 -27.59 -26.06
N SER A 22 -4.20 -26.51 -26.09
CA SER A 22 -5.58 -26.57 -26.57
C SER A 22 -5.70 -26.71 -28.10
N SER A 23 -4.70 -26.26 -28.86
CA SER A 23 -4.70 -26.37 -30.33
C SER A 23 -4.36 -27.77 -30.83
N ASN A 24 -3.73 -28.61 -30.00
CA ASN A 24 -3.38 -29.98 -30.34
C ASN A 24 -4.57 -30.94 -30.08
N PRO A 25 -5.12 -31.62 -31.10
CA PRO A 25 -6.31 -32.48 -30.96
C PRO A 25 -6.14 -33.61 -29.92
N SER A 26 -4.95 -34.20 -29.84
CA SER A 26 -4.65 -35.29 -28.89
C SER A 26 -4.56 -34.83 -27.43
N LEU A 27 -4.19 -33.55 -27.20
CA LEU A 27 -4.02 -32.97 -25.86
C LEU A 27 -5.30 -32.30 -25.36
N ASN A 28 -6.14 -31.80 -26.27
CA ASN A 28 -7.40 -31.13 -25.95
C ASN A 28 -8.36 -32.04 -25.18
N ILE A 29 -8.35 -33.36 -25.46
CA ILE A 29 -9.15 -34.36 -24.73
C ILE A 29 -8.85 -34.36 -23.21
N TYR A 30 -7.64 -33.95 -22.84
CA TYR A 30 -7.19 -33.88 -21.44
C TYR A 30 -7.30 -32.48 -20.82
N ASN A 31 -7.95 -31.52 -21.49
CA ASN A 31 -8.08 -30.14 -21.00
C ASN A 31 -8.72 -30.07 -19.62
N LEU A 32 -9.79 -30.84 -19.39
CA LEU A 32 -10.51 -30.83 -18.12
C LEU A 32 -9.66 -31.43 -16.99
N GLN A 33 -8.95 -32.52 -17.28
CA GLN A 33 -8.06 -33.20 -16.33
C GLN A 33 -6.88 -32.30 -15.97
N LEU A 34 -6.28 -31.62 -16.95
CA LEU A 34 -5.21 -30.65 -16.72
C LEU A 34 -5.70 -29.46 -15.87
N THR A 35 -6.88 -28.92 -16.19
CA THR A 35 -7.50 -27.84 -15.42
C THR A 35 -7.73 -28.25 -13.96
N GLY A 36 -8.25 -29.47 -13.74
CA GLY A 36 -8.44 -30.03 -12.39
C GLY A 36 -7.13 -30.19 -11.63
N ALA A 37 -6.09 -30.73 -12.28
CA ALA A 37 -4.77 -30.89 -11.68
C ALA A 37 -4.13 -29.54 -11.31
N LEU A 38 -4.21 -28.54 -12.19
CA LEU A 38 -3.73 -27.19 -11.92
C LEU A 38 -4.51 -26.52 -10.77
N THR A 39 -5.81 -26.76 -10.67
CA THR A 39 -6.65 -26.22 -9.59
C THR A 39 -6.26 -26.82 -8.24
N LEU A 40 -6.07 -28.14 -8.17
CA LEU A 40 -5.57 -28.80 -6.95
C LEU A 40 -4.19 -28.30 -6.56
N LEU A 41 -3.30 -28.12 -7.54
CA LEU A 41 -1.96 -27.59 -7.32
C LEU A 41 -2.01 -26.14 -6.81
N TYR A 42 -2.90 -25.29 -7.35
CA TYR A 42 -3.12 -23.93 -6.88
C TYR A 42 -3.56 -23.90 -5.41
N PHE A 43 -4.56 -24.69 -5.03
CA PHE A 43 -5.02 -24.76 -3.64
C PHE A 43 -3.98 -25.39 -2.71
N GLY A 44 -3.24 -26.40 -3.18
CA GLY A 44 -2.14 -27.02 -2.45
C GLY A 44 -1.07 -26.00 -2.09
N PHE A 45 -0.59 -25.22 -3.07
CA PHE A 45 0.36 -24.14 -2.80
C PHE A 45 -0.20 -23.09 -1.85
N LYS A 46 -1.47 -22.69 -2.03
CA LYS A 46 -2.09 -21.67 -1.18
C LYS A 46 -2.28 -22.13 0.27
N PHE A 47 -2.60 -23.41 0.48
CA PHE A 47 -2.81 -23.98 1.81
C PHE A 47 -1.50 -24.20 2.57
N PHE A 48 -0.42 -24.58 1.88
CA PHE A 48 0.88 -24.84 2.51
C PHE A 48 1.74 -23.57 2.73
N SER A 49 1.34 -22.43 2.16
CA SER A 49 2.17 -21.22 2.19
C SER A 49 1.87 -20.34 3.41
N ARG A 50 2.88 -20.14 4.27
CA ARG A 50 2.82 -19.20 5.42
C ARG A 50 2.68 -17.74 4.98
N PRO A 51 2.03 -16.87 5.79
CA PRO A 51 1.71 -15.48 5.43
C PRO A 51 2.92 -14.60 5.09
N SER A 52 4.11 -14.87 5.65
CA SER A 52 5.32 -14.07 5.39
C SER A 52 5.92 -14.24 3.98
N ILE A 53 5.54 -15.26 3.22
CA ILE A 53 6.12 -15.58 1.89
C ILE A 53 5.13 -15.18 0.76
N GLN A 54 4.01 -14.53 1.07
CA GLN A 54 2.98 -14.17 0.09
C GLN A 54 3.49 -13.23 -1.02
N LYS A 55 4.48 -12.38 -0.76
CA LYS A 55 4.99 -11.43 -1.76
C LYS A 55 5.70 -12.10 -2.95
N THR A 56 6.29 -13.28 -2.76
CA THR A 56 7.01 -14.03 -3.81
C THR A 56 6.19 -15.17 -4.42
N ILE A 57 5.18 -15.69 -3.72
CA ILE A 57 4.33 -16.82 -4.18
C ILE A 57 3.14 -16.35 -5.05
N ASN A 58 2.90 -15.03 -5.11
CA ASN A 58 1.86 -14.48 -5.98
C ASN A 58 2.11 -14.78 -7.48
N LEU A 59 3.37 -14.86 -7.91
CA LEU A 59 3.70 -15.08 -9.33
C LEU A 59 3.28 -16.46 -9.85
N PRO A 60 3.77 -17.60 -9.29
CA PRO A 60 3.37 -18.92 -9.76
C PRO A 60 1.86 -19.12 -9.70
N SER A 61 1.24 -18.67 -8.60
CA SER A 61 -0.20 -18.78 -8.38
C SER A 61 -1.01 -18.05 -9.45
N THR A 62 -0.55 -16.88 -9.90
CA THR A 62 -1.22 -16.10 -10.94
C THR A 62 -1.03 -16.69 -12.34
N ILE A 63 0.15 -17.27 -12.60
CA ILE A 63 0.43 -18.00 -13.84
C ILE A 63 -0.50 -19.22 -13.95
N ILE A 64 -0.64 -19.97 -12.85
CA ILE A 64 -1.55 -21.13 -12.78
C ILE A 64 -2.99 -20.67 -12.99
N LEU A 65 -3.42 -19.61 -12.31
CA LEU A 65 -4.77 -19.05 -12.45
C LEU A 65 -5.06 -18.60 -13.91
N ASN A 66 -4.12 -17.88 -14.53
CA ASN A 66 -4.21 -17.47 -15.93
C ASN A 66 -4.37 -18.69 -16.86
N THR A 67 -3.56 -19.73 -16.64
CA THR A 67 -3.61 -20.97 -17.42
C THR A 67 -4.96 -21.70 -17.24
N ILE A 68 -5.47 -21.78 -16.01
CA ILE A 68 -6.78 -22.38 -15.70
C ILE A 68 -7.90 -21.64 -16.44
N CYS A 69 -7.94 -20.30 -16.35
CA CYS A 69 -8.97 -19.49 -17.01
C CYS A 69 -8.93 -19.69 -18.54
N LEU A 70 -7.74 -19.67 -19.15
CA LEU A 70 -7.61 -19.89 -20.60
C LEU A 70 -8.04 -21.30 -21.01
N LEU A 71 -7.59 -22.33 -20.29
CA LEU A 71 -7.97 -23.72 -20.60
C LEU A 71 -9.47 -23.95 -20.48
N LEU A 72 -10.12 -23.38 -19.46
CA LEU A 72 -11.58 -23.43 -19.32
C LEU A 72 -12.27 -22.80 -20.52
N VAL A 73 -11.89 -21.58 -20.88
CA VAL A 73 -12.51 -20.86 -22.00
C VAL A 73 -12.30 -21.60 -23.31
N PHE A 74 -11.11 -22.13 -23.57
CA PHE A 74 -10.86 -22.93 -24.76
C PHE A 74 -11.67 -24.24 -24.77
N SER A 75 -11.79 -24.92 -23.62
CA SER A 75 -12.55 -26.17 -23.50
C SER A 75 -14.06 -25.99 -23.69
N THR A 76 -14.61 -24.81 -23.39
CA THR A 76 -16.06 -24.54 -23.46
C THR A 76 -16.49 -23.79 -24.74
N GLY A 77 -15.63 -23.75 -25.77
CA GLY A 77 -15.98 -23.18 -27.08
C GLY A 77 -15.32 -21.84 -27.41
N GLY A 78 -14.28 -21.44 -26.68
CA GLY A 78 -13.43 -20.29 -27.01
C GLY A 78 -14.20 -18.96 -26.98
N ILE A 79 -14.32 -18.30 -28.13
CA ILE A 79 -14.95 -16.97 -28.25
C ILE A 79 -16.47 -17.01 -27.98
N ILE A 80 -17.14 -18.11 -28.32
CA ILE A 80 -18.60 -18.25 -28.11
C ILE A 80 -18.90 -18.86 -26.73
N SER A 81 -17.85 -19.15 -25.95
CA SER A 81 -17.98 -19.74 -24.63
C SER A 81 -18.88 -18.90 -23.71
N PRO A 82 -19.81 -19.52 -22.97
CA PRO A 82 -20.53 -18.84 -21.88
C PRO A 82 -19.60 -18.30 -20.79
N LEU A 83 -18.37 -18.83 -20.70
CA LEU A 83 -17.34 -18.40 -19.77
C LEU A 83 -16.42 -17.31 -20.34
N PHE A 84 -16.73 -16.72 -21.50
CA PHE A 84 -15.88 -15.71 -22.12
C PHE A 84 -15.65 -14.49 -21.21
N PHE A 85 -16.65 -14.09 -20.42
CA PHE A 85 -16.54 -13.01 -19.42
C PHE A 85 -15.41 -13.24 -18.39
N LEU A 86 -14.98 -14.49 -18.21
CA LEU A 86 -13.89 -14.84 -17.31
C LEU A 86 -12.55 -14.27 -17.81
N LEU A 87 -12.39 -14.05 -19.12
CA LEU A 87 -11.23 -13.35 -19.69
C LEU A 87 -11.26 -11.86 -19.37
N ASP A 88 -12.44 -11.22 -19.40
CA ASP A 88 -12.59 -9.82 -19.00
C ASP A 88 -12.19 -9.62 -17.54
N LEU A 89 -12.64 -10.53 -16.66
CA LEU A 89 -12.24 -10.55 -15.24
C LEU A 89 -10.76 -10.86 -15.08
N LEU A 90 -10.21 -11.79 -15.88
CA LEU A 90 -8.79 -12.12 -15.86
C LEU A 90 -7.93 -10.91 -16.22
N PHE A 91 -8.32 -10.11 -17.21
CA PHE A 91 -7.58 -8.87 -17.55
C PHE A 91 -7.60 -7.86 -16.42
N PHE A 92 -8.75 -7.73 -15.76
CA PHE A 92 -8.86 -6.89 -14.57
C PHE A 92 -7.96 -7.39 -13.44
N ALA A 93 -7.95 -8.69 -13.19
CA ALA A 93 -7.10 -9.31 -12.17
C ALA A 93 -5.60 -9.16 -12.51
N LEU A 94 -5.21 -9.37 -13.77
CA LEU A 94 -3.83 -9.20 -14.24
C LEU A 94 -3.40 -7.74 -14.14
N ALA A 95 -4.26 -6.79 -14.50
CA ALA A 95 -3.96 -5.37 -14.36
C ALA A 95 -3.81 -4.95 -12.89
N LEU A 96 -4.55 -5.55 -11.96
CA LEU A 96 -4.41 -5.26 -10.53
C LEU A 96 -3.20 -5.94 -9.87
N LEU A 97 -2.84 -7.15 -10.31
CA LEU A 97 -1.73 -7.90 -9.74
C LEU A 97 -0.37 -7.51 -10.31
N PHE A 98 -0.34 -7.04 -11.55
CA PHE A 98 0.88 -6.70 -12.27
C PHE A 98 0.90 -5.25 -12.72
N GLU A 99 2.05 -4.82 -13.23
CA GLU A 99 2.18 -3.52 -13.86
C GLU A 99 1.26 -3.42 -15.10
N PRO A 100 0.68 -2.24 -15.39
CA PRO A 100 -0.25 -2.08 -16.49
C PRO A 100 0.29 -2.55 -17.85
N ILE A 101 1.60 -2.43 -18.07
CA ILE A 101 2.27 -2.88 -19.29
C ILE A 101 2.11 -4.40 -19.49
N GLN A 102 2.22 -5.18 -18.42
CA GLN A 102 2.16 -6.65 -18.48
C GLN A 102 0.75 -7.13 -18.82
N ALA A 103 -0.27 -6.47 -18.25
CA ALA A 103 -1.67 -6.73 -18.58
C ALA A 103 -1.98 -6.40 -20.05
N THR A 104 -1.47 -5.29 -20.58
CA THR A 104 -1.61 -4.93 -22.00
C THR A 104 -0.94 -5.95 -22.92
N VAL A 105 0.27 -6.40 -22.60
CA VAL A 105 0.96 -7.42 -23.41
C VAL A 105 0.17 -8.72 -23.41
N ALA A 106 -0.28 -9.18 -22.24
CA ALA A 106 -1.10 -10.38 -22.13
C ALA A 106 -2.41 -10.27 -22.91
N SER A 107 -3.09 -9.13 -22.84
CA SER A 107 -4.37 -8.94 -23.53
C SER A 107 -4.21 -8.88 -25.04
N VAL A 108 -3.22 -8.15 -25.56
CA VAL A 108 -2.91 -8.09 -27.00
C VAL A 108 -2.61 -9.49 -27.52
N LEU A 109 -1.83 -10.28 -26.78
CA LEU A 109 -1.47 -11.63 -27.17
C LEU A 109 -2.68 -12.58 -27.18
N ILE A 110 -3.57 -12.47 -26.18
CA ILE A 110 -4.80 -13.27 -26.11
C ILE A 110 -5.76 -12.89 -27.25
N VAL A 111 -5.95 -11.59 -27.50
CA VAL A 111 -6.75 -11.09 -28.64
C VAL A 111 -6.18 -11.61 -29.97
N PHE A 112 -4.86 -11.55 -30.15
CA PHE A 112 -4.19 -12.05 -31.35
C PHE A 112 -4.40 -13.56 -31.54
N ILE A 113 -4.29 -14.35 -30.47
CA ILE A 113 -4.56 -15.79 -30.50
C ILE A 113 -6.00 -16.08 -30.93
N PHE A 114 -6.98 -15.40 -30.35
CA PHE A 114 -8.38 -15.62 -30.69
C PHE A 114 -8.70 -15.20 -32.13
N LEU A 115 -8.11 -14.10 -32.59
CA LEU A 115 -8.26 -13.62 -33.96
C LEU A 115 -7.68 -14.61 -34.98
N THR A 116 -6.48 -15.13 -34.73
CA THR A 116 -5.82 -16.11 -35.64
C THR A 116 -6.57 -17.44 -35.69
N GLN A 117 -7.08 -17.94 -34.57
CA GLN A 117 -7.86 -19.19 -34.54
C GLN A 117 -9.23 -19.08 -35.24
N ASN A 118 -9.82 -17.89 -35.29
CA ASN A 118 -11.19 -17.69 -35.80
C ASN A 118 -11.25 -16.92 -37.13
N TYR A 119 -10.11 -16.65 -37.76
CA TYR A 119 -10.02 -15.82 -38.98
C TYR A 119 -10.99 -16.24 -40.09
N HIS A 120 -11.19 -17.55 -40.30
CA HIS A 120 -12.05 -18.08 -41.35
C HIS A 120 -13.55 -18.17 -40.99
N SER A 121 -13.93 -17.93 -39.74
CA SER A 121 -15.32 -18.13 -39.25
C SER A 121 -15.77 -17.00 -38.35
N LEU A 122 -15.56 -15.75 -38.78
CA LEU A 122 -16.00 -14.57 -38.05
C LEU A 122 -17.51 -14.38 -38.20
N ASP A 123 -18.21 -14.56 -37.09
CA ASP A 123 -19.64 -14.31 -36.94
C ASP A 123 -19.86 -13.06 -36.07
N THR A 124 -21.04 -12.42 -36.16
CA THR A 124 -21.36 -11.17 -35.45
C THR A 124 -21.14 -11.32 -33.93
N ALA A 125 -21.53 -12.45 -33.35
CA ALA A 125 -21.31 -12.73 -31.92
C ALA A 125 -19.82 -12.76 -31.54
N LYS A 126 -18.97 -13.35 -32.39
CA LYS A 126 -17.52 -13.41 -32.15
C LYS A 126 -16.87 -12.03 -32.22
N ILE A 127 -17.33 -11.20 -33.15
CA ILE A 127 -16.85 -9.82 -33.30
C ILE A 127 -17.20 -8.98 -32.06
N ILE A 128 -18.43 -9.12 -31.54
CA ILE A 128 -18.85 -8.42 -30.32
C ILE A 128 -17.97 -8.81 -29.13
N ASN A 129 -17.72 -10.11 -28.94
CA ASN A 129 -16.88 -10.60 -27.84
C ASN A 129 -15.42 -10.15 -27.97
N LEU A 130 -14.85 -10.16 -29.17
CA LEU A 130 -13.51 -9.61 -29.42
C LEU A 130 -13.45 -8.11 -29.15
N PHE A 131 -14.49 -7.37 -29.53
CA PHE A 131 -14.55 -5.93 -29.27
C PHE A 131 -14.65 -5.63 -27.77
N SER A 132 -15.45 -6.41 -27.03
CA SER A 132 -15.51 -6.34 -25.55
C SER A 132 -14.12 -6.55 -24.94
N LEU A 133 -13.40 -7.57 -25.39
CA LEU A 133 -12.08 -7.92 -24.88
C LEU A 133 -11.03 -6.82 -25.13
N ILE A 134 -11.08 -6.20 -26.32
CA ILE A 134 -10.22 -5.05 -26.68
C ILE A 134 -10.57 -3.85 -25.80
N LEU A 135 -11.85 -3.56 -25.60
CA LEU A 135 -12.30 -2.40 -24.81
C LEU A 135 -12.03 -2.58 -23.31
N MET A 136 -12.04 -3.82 -22.81
CA MET A 136 -11.78 -4.13 -21.42
C MET A 136 -10.31 -3.86 -21.03
N THR A 137 -9.37 -4.04 -21.97
CA THR A 137 -7.94 -3.80 -21.75
C THR A 137 -7.62 -2.39 -21.25
N PRO A 138 -7.98 -1.29 -21.96
CA PRO A 138 -7.67 0.06 -21.50
C PRO A 138 -8.39 0.40 -20.19
N ILE A 139 -9.61 -0.11 -19.98
CA ILE A 139 -10.36 0.08 -18.72
C ILE A 139 -9.58 -0.55 -17.56
N ALA A 140 -9.12 -1.79 -17.70
CA ALA A 140 -8.33 -2.49 -16.70
C ALA A 140 -7.00 -1.75 -16.40
N VAL A 141 -6.34 -1.23 -17.44
CA VAL A 141 -5.10 -0.44 -17.31
C VAL A 141 -5.31 0.86 -16.54
N ILE A 142 -6.37 1.61 -16.83
CA ILE A 142 -6.70 2.84 -16.10
C ILE A 142 -6.99 2.52 -14.64
N PHE A 143 -7.78 1.46 -14.39
CA PHE A 143 -8.10 1.03 -13.04
C PHE A 143 -6.86 0.63 -12.24
N SER A 144 -5.94 -0.11 -12.87
CA SER A 144 -4.65 -0.47 -12.28
C SER A 144 -3.83 0.74 -11.84
N ARG A 145 -3.72 1.76 -12.70
CA ARG A 145 -2.99 3.00 -12.37
C ARG A 145 -3.59 3.71 -11.16
N ASN A 146 -4.92 3.90 -11.17
CA ASN A 146 -5.62 4.52 -10.05
C ASN A 146 -5.42 3.71 -8.75
N PHE A 147 -5.44 2.37 -8.84
CA PHE A 147 -5.19 1.51 -7.70
C PHE A 147 -3.76 1.65 -7.15
N LEU A 148 -2.75 1.74 -8.03
CA LEU A 148 -1.35 1.95 -7.63
C LEU A 148 -1.15 3.32 -6.95
N GLU A 149 -1.78 4.38 -7.45
CA GLU A 149 -1.74 5.71 -6.83
C GLU A 149 -2.37 5.70 -5.43
N VAL A 150 -3.49 4.99 -5.26
CA VAL A 150 -4.13 4.81 -3.95
C VAL A 150 -3.25 3.99 -3.00
N LEU A 151 -2.50 3.00 -3.49
CA LEU A 151 -1.55 2.25 -2.66
C LEU A 151 -0.36 3.10 -2.25
N GLU A 152 0.18 3.92 -3.15
CA GLU A 152 1.30 4.82 -2.85
C GLU A 152 0.91 5.88 -1.82
N SER A 153 -0.27 6.50 -2.00
CA SER A 153 -0.80 7.48 -1.04
C SER A 153 -1.04 6.86 0.33
N LYS A 154 -1.63 5.65 0.42
CA LYS A 154 -1.75 4.90 1.68
C LYS A 154 -0.38 4.59 2.31
N GLY A 155 0.62 4.24 1.50
CA GLY A 155 1.98 4.03 1.96
C GLY A 155 2.60 5.29 2.57
N LYS A 156 2.47 6.42 1.87
CA LYS A 156 2.95 7.74 2.35
C LYS A 156 2.25 8.15 3.65
N ILE A 157 0.93 7.95 3.73
CA ILE A 157 0.15 8.23 4.96
C ILE A 157 0.70 7.41 6.13
N LYS A 158 0.93 6.11 5.94
CA LYS A 158 1.46 5.24 7.01
C LYS A 158 2.86 5.63 7.48
N VAL A 159 3.73 6.05 6.55
CA VAL A 159 5.09 6.53 6.90
C VAL A 159 5.00 7.86 7.65
N LEU A 160 4.13 8.77 7.21
CA LEU A 160 3.93 10.06 7.86
C LEU A 160 3.34 9.91 9.27
N GLU A 161 2.39 8.99 9.45
CA GLU A 161 1.81 8.63 10.73
C GLU A 161 2.87 8.06 11.70
N ALA A 162 3.76 7.19 11.21
CA ALA A 162 4.86 6.67 12.01
C ALA A 162 5.85 7.78 12.45
N ALA A 163 6.22 8.69 11.53
CA ALA A 163 7.11 9.81 11.83
C ALA A 163 6.48 10.82 12.80
N LEU A 164 5.16 11.06 12.67
CA LEU A 164 4.40 11.91 13.59
C LEU A 164 4.41 11.31 15.00
N HIS A 165 4.12 10.02 15.14
CA HIS A 165 4.13 9.33 16.43
C HIS A 165 5.52 9.30 17.08
N GLU A 166 6.59 9.18 16.30
CA GLU A 166 7.98 9.30 16.79
C GLU A 166 8.27 10.72 17.32
N THR A 167 7.86 11.74 16.57
CA THR A 167 8.03 13.16 16.94
C THR A 167 7.22 13.52 18.20
N GLU A 168 6.00 13.01 18.32
CA GLU A 168 5.15 13.17 19.51
C GLU A 168 5.83 12.54 20.74
N ALA A 169 6.33 11.32 20.61
CA ALA A 169 7.02 10.62 21.70
C ALA A 169 8.30 11.35 22.14
N GLU A 170 9.12 11.84 21.20
CA GLU A 170 10.31 12.63 21.50
C GLU A 170 9.95 13.96 22.19
N SER A 171 8.91 14.64 21.72
CA SER A 171 8.42 15.89 22.30
C SER A 171 7.94 15.70 23.74
N LEU A 172 7.18 14.64 24.01
CA LEU A 172 6.74 14.29 25.38
C LEU A 172 7.92 13.93 26.29
N LEU A 173 8.90 13.19 25.78
CA LEU A 173 10.12 12.87 26.53
C LEU A 173 10.94 14.12 26.84
N TRP A 174 11.08 15.05 25.89
CA TRP A 174 11.79 16.30 26.09
C TRP A 174 11.08 17.21 27.11
N ILE A 175 9.75 17.35 27.01
CA ILE A 175 8.98 18.18 27.95
C ILE A 175 9.11 17.62 29.38
N SER A 176 8.98 16.30 29.55
CA SER A 176 9.01 15.63 30.85
C SER A 176 10.41 15.57 31.46
N ARG A 177 11.45 15.27 30.68
CA ARG A 177 12.82 15.08 31.20
C ARG A 177 13.64 16.36 31.27
N GLN A 178 13.42 17.31 30.38
CA GLN A 178 14.28 18.48 30.24
C GLN A 178 13.54 19.78 30.57
N ALA A 179 12.42 20.06 29.87
CA ALA A 179 11.79 21.38 29.94
C ALA A 179 11.15 21.68 31.30
N LYS A 180 10.29 20.78 31.82
CA LYS A 180 9.65 20.96 33.13
C LYS A 180 10.68 21.05 34.27
N PRO A 181 11.65 20.12 34.39
CA PRO A 181 12.67 20.20 35.44
C PRO A 181 13.55 21.45 35.35
N SER A 182 13.96 21.87 34.14
CA SER A 182 14.79 23.08 34.00
C SER A 182 14.03 24.34 34.39
N LEU A 183 12.77 24.47 33.97
CA LEU A 183 11.92 25.61 34.33
C LEU A 183 11.68 25.67 35.84
N ALA A 184 11.41 24.52 36.47
CA ALA A 184 11.27 24.44 37.93
C ALA A 184 12.57 24.85 38.65
N SER A 185 13.73 24.42 38.15
CA SER A 185 15.03 24.76 38.73
C SER A 185 15.35 26.25 38.64
N VAL A 186 15.11 26.88 37.49
CA VAL A 186 15.36 28.32 37.30
C VAL A 186 14.35 29.14 38.12
N LEU A 187 13.09 28.68 38.22
CA LEU A 187 12.06 29.31 39.05
C LEU A 187 12.44 29.28 40.53
N ASN A 188 12.90 28.13 41.04
CA ASN A 188 13.38 28.00 42.41
C ASN A 188 14.59 28.90 42.66
N SER A 189 15.59 28.87 41.77
CA SER A 189 16.78 29.73 41.87
C SER A 189 16.44 31.23 41.86
N THR A 190 15.46 31.62 41.04
CA THR A 190 14.97 33.01 40.98
C THR A 190 14.19 33.39 42.23
N THR A 191 13.40 32.46 42.76
CA THR A 191 12.68 32.64 44.03
C THR A 191 13.65 32.76 45.21
N ASP A 192 14.70 31.95 45.23
CA ASP A 192 15.77 32.00 46.23
C ASP A 192 16.54 33.32 46.14
N LEU A 193 16.85 33.82 44.93
CA LEU A 193 17.44 35.15 44.74
C LEU A 193 16.53 36.24 45.28
N VAL A 194 15.23 36.21 44.95
CA VAL A 194 14.25 37.19 45.46
C VAL A 194 14.15 37.11 46.99
N MET A 195 14.11 35.92 47.59
CA MET A 195 14.08 35.74 49.05
C MET A 195 15.39 36.16 49.72
N TYR A 196 16.54 35.86 49.13
CA TYR A 196 17.85 36.27 49.62
C TYR A 196 17.96 37.80 49.62
N PHE A 197 17.56 38.48 48.55
CA PHE A 197 17.58 39.94 48.49
C PHE A 197 16.56 40.57 49.45
N ASN A 198 15.42 39.94 49.68
CA ASN A 198 14.40 40.44 50.62
C ASN A 198 14.77 40.19 52.10
N SER A 199 15.50 39.11 52.40
CA SER A 199 15.95 38.76 53.75
C SER A 199 17.21 39.51 54.20
N LYS A 200 18.12 39.88 53.28
CA LYS A 200 19.30 40.74 53.57
C LYS A 200 18.95 42.24 53.70
N GLY A 201 17.75 42.52 54.20
CA GLY A 201 17.20 43.85 54.35
C GLY A 201 18.21 44.86 54.89
N ARG A 202 18.29 45.99 54.18
CA ARG A 202 18.89 47.29 54.56
C ARG A 202 20.35 47.62 54.23
N ASP A 203 21.24 46.69 53.88
CA ASP A 203 22.65 47.07 53.62
C ASP A 203 23.13 47.02 52.16
N LEU A 204 22.30 46.56 51.22
CA LEU A 204 22.59 46.65 49.78
C LEU A 204 21.59 47.58 49.09
N PHE A 205 22.05 48.74 48.65
CA PHE A 205 21.33 49.62 47.72
C PHE A 205 21.19 48.94 46.36
N LEU A 206 20.21 48.07 46.21
CA LEU A 206 19.80 47.56 44.90
C LEU A 206 18.77 48.52 44.28
N PRO A 207 18.98 48.96 43.02
CA PRO A 207 18.00 49.74 42.30
C PRO A 207 16.65 48.99 42.23
N PRO A 208 15.50 49.65 42.52
CA PRO A 208 14.18 49.02 42.47
C PRO A 208 13.87 48.36 41.12
N ALA A 209 14.49 48.86 40.04
CA ALA A 209 14.41 48.28 38.69
C ALA A 209 14.90 46.82 38.59
N ILE A 210 15.85 46.38 39.44
CA ILE A 210 16.37 44.99 39.41
C ILE A 210 15.37 44.04 40.06
N VAL A 211 14.71 44.48 41.14
CA VAL A 211 13.68 43.70 41.83
C VAL A 211 12.44 43.53 40.95
N GLU A 212 12.05 44.58 40.23
CA GLU A 212 10.98 44.50 39.23
C GLU A 212 11.34 43.54 38.08
N LYS A 213 12.57 43.58 37.56
CA LYS A 213 13.03 42.62 36.54
C LYS A 213 13.06 41.17 37.03
N LEU A 214 13.43 40.92 38.28
CA LEU A 214 13.40 39.57 38.85
C LEU A 214 11.97 39.06 39.00
N LYS A 215 11.03 39.92 39.42
CA LYS A 215 9.60 39.59 39.46
C LYS A 215 9.01 39.34 38.07
N SER A 216 9.43 40.10 37.05
CA SER A 216 8.98 39.87 35.67
C SER A 216 9.49 38.51 35.17
N ILE A 217 10.78 38.20 35.37
CA ILE A 217 11.39 36.91 35.01
C ILE A 217 10.69 35.74 35.73
N GLN A 218 10.35 35.91 37.02
CA GLN A 218 9.59 34.91 37.75
C GLN A 218 8.20 34.68 37.13
N THR A 219 7.50 35.75 36.78
CA THR A 219 6.17 35.69 36.15
C THR A 219 6.26 35.02 34.77
N ASP A 220 7.26 35.39 33.98
CA ASP A 220 7.53 34.82 32.65
C ASP A 220 7.87 33.32 32.73
N MET A 221 8.57 32.88 33.78
CA MET A 221 8.81 31.45 33.98
C MET A 221 7.57 30.67 34.41
N ILE A 222 6.70 31.27 35.22
CA ILE A 222 5.43 30.64 35.60
C ILE A 222 4.54 30.47 34.36
N THR A 223 4.49 31.46 33.47
CA THR A 223 3.74 31.37 32.21
C THR A 223 4.37 30.37 31.24
N LEU A 224 5.70 30.28 31.16
CA LEU A 224 6.39 29.25 30.36
C LEU A 224 6.14 27.84 30.88
N TYR A 225 6.18 27.63 32.20
CA TYR A 225 5.91 26.34 32.84
C TYR A 225 4.47 25.88 32.62
N SER A 226 3.49 26.79 32.78
CA SER A 226 2.08 26.47 32.50
C SER A 226 1.85 26.21 31.01
N SER A 227 2.53 26.94 30.13
CA SER A 227 2.49 26.72 28.68
C SER A 227 3.06 25.35 28.31
N ALA A 228 4.21 24.96 28.86
CA ALA A 228 4.79 23.63 28.67
C ALA A 228 3.85 22.51 29.15
N SER A 229 3.18 22.70 30.31
CA SER A 229 2.18 21.74 30.79
C SER A 229 0.93 21.68 29.91
N SER A 230 0.53 22.80 29.30
CA SER A 230 -0.61 22.83 28.38
C SER A 230 -0.29 22.15 27.05
N LEU A 231 0.95 22.30 26.56
CA LEU A 231 1.44 21.65 25.35
C LEU A 231 1.53 20.13 25.53
N GLU A 232 2.04 19.65 26.67
CA GLU A 232 2.06 18.21 26.99
C GLU A 232 0.66 17.59 26.95
N LYS A 233 -0.33 18.22 27.60
CA LYS A 233 -1.72 17.76 27.57
C LYS A 233 -2.35 17.82 26.18
N ALA A 234 -1.97 18.79 25.35
CA ALA A 234 -2.46 18.90 23.99
C ALA A 234 -1.90 17.78 23.11
N ILE A 235 -0.60 17.46 23.24
CA ILE A 235 0.06 16.35 22.53
C ILE A 235 -0.53 15.01 22.97
N GLU A 236 -0.69 14.77 24.28
CA GLU A 236 -1.33 13.55 24.80
C GLU A 236 -2.76 13.36 24.25
N LYS A 237 -3.56 14.44 24.22
CA LYS A 237 -4.95 14.39 23.74
C LYS A 237 -5.05 14.10 22.24
N GLU A 238 -4.15 14.65 21.41
CA GLU A 238 -4.13 14.33 19.99
C GLU A 238 -3.59 12.92 19.73
N SER A 239 -2.60 12.47 20.50
CA SER A 239 -2.06 11.11 20.42
C SER A 239 -3.11 10.04 20.78
N ASP A 240 -3.95 10.29 21.79
CA ASP A 240 -5.04 9.38 22.16
C ASP A 240 -6.17 9.34 21.13
N LYS A 241 -6.42 10.42 20.39
CA LYS A 241 -7.40 10.43 19.29
C LYS A 241 -6.93 9.64 18.07
N GLY A 242 -5.61 9.58 17.82
CA GLY A 242 -5.02 8.86 16.69
C GLY A 242 -4.98 7.33 16.82
N LYS A 243 -5.36 6.77 17.98
CA LYS A 243 -5.33 5.32 18.25
C LYS A 243 -6.65 4.58 17.98
N LEU A 244 -7.68 5.25 17.42
CA LEU A 244 -8.98 4.68 17.01
C LEU A 244 -9.07 4.55 15.49
#